data_AF-A0A5J4VRY1-F1
#
_entry.id   AF-A0A5J4VRY1-F1
#
_cell.length_a   1.000
_cell.length_b   1.000
_cell.length_c   1.000
_cell.angle_alpha   90.00
_cell.angle_beta   90.00
_cell.angle_gamma   90.00
#
_symmetry.space_group_name_H-M   'P 1'
#
loop_
_entity.id
_entity.type
_entity.pdbx_description
1 polymer ?
#
loop_
_entity_poly.entity_id
_entity_poly.type
_entity_poly.pdbx_seq_one_letter_code
_entity_poly.pdbx_strand_id
1 'polypeptide(L)'
;MSINKHGQVTHQFSQGLFQTAKTEQSCLGSGEIDGECGTGSELQSLAAKALIASSSEHRKNAKQDLKVFFENMTLHILIYSYMADHLRAIVEEEKLTRQNYKELLDMNGLNVYVLRNYSKLLIDIYQDEDTCDLLLQRTVRFEDDQTFENKYI
;
A
#
# COMPACT_ATOMS: atom_id res chain seq x y z
N MET A 1 9.28 -22.36 11.90
CA MET A 1 8.72 -23.47 11.10
C MET A 1 8.97 -24.75 11.88
N SER A 2 7.94 -25.45 12.33
CA SER A 2 8.09 -26.73 13.03
C SER A 2 7.13 -27.75 12.45
N ILE A 3 7.67 -28.91 12.09
CA ILE A 3 6.95 -30.01 11.44
C ILE A 3 6.69 -31.07 12.52
N ASN A 4 5.43 -31.45 12.73
CA ASN A 4 5.11 -32.54 13.65
C ASN A 4 5.25 -33.90 12.94
N LYS A 5 5.31 -34.98 13.74
CA LYS A 5 5.63 -36.35 13.28
C LYS A 5 4.58 -36.99 12.34
N HIS A 6 3.51 -36.27 12.01
CA HIS A 6 2.40 -36.76 11.18
C HIS A 6 2.23 -35.98 9.87
N GLY A 7 3.20 -35.12 9.50
CA GLY A 7 3.20 -34.45 8.19
C GLY A 7 2.09 -33.42 8.00
N GLN A 8 1.38 -33.02 9.07
CA GLN A 8 0.39 -31.95 9.00
C GLN A 8 1.08 -30.60 9.16
N VAL A 9 0.96 -29.76 8.13
CA VAL A 9 1.39 -28.35 8.18
C VAL A 9 0.31 -27.55 8.90
N THR A 10 0.52 -27.27 10.17
CA THR A 10 -0.29 -26.31 10.91
C THR A 10 0.23 -24.90 10.66
N HIS A 11 -0.52 -24.09 9.91
CA HIS A 11 -0.32 -22.66 9.88
C HIS A 11 -0.80 -22.09 11.23
N GLN A 12 0.12 -21.77 12.14
CA GLN A 12 -0.20 -20.84 13.22
C GLN A 12 -0.37 -19.46 12.60
N PHE A 13 -1.61 -19.15 12.23
CA PHE A 13 -2.03 -17.79 11.93
C PHE A 13 -2.01 -17.03 13.26
N SER A 14 -0.99 -16.21 13.46
CA SER A 14 -0.94 -15.29 14.60
C SER A 14 -2.05 -14.26 14.41
N GLN A 15 -3.22 -14.51 15.00
CA GLN A 15 -4.17 -13.44 15.30
C GLN A 15 -3.57 -12.59 16.43
N GLY A 16 -2.64 -11.72 16.04
CA GLY A 16 -2.10 -10.67 16.89
C GLY A 16 -3.09 -9.51 16.95
N LEU A 17 -3.86 -9.48 18.03
CA LEU A 17 -4.72 -8.39 18.46
C LEU A 17 -4.11 -7.01 18.18
N PHE A 18 -4.96 -6.10 17.70
CA PHE A 18 -4.88 -4.68 18.00
C PHE A 18 -4.68 -4.50 19.52
N GLN A 19 -3.46 -4.18 19.97
CA GLN A 19 -3.29 -3.59 21.29
C GLN A 19 -2.03 -2.71 21.41
N THR A 20 -2.33 -1.42 21.61
CA THR A 20 -1.55 -0.37 22.28
C THR A 20 -0.29 0.15 21.59
N ALA A 21 -0.45 1.37 21.05
CA ALA A 21 0.62 2.33 20.91
C ALA A 21 1.33 2.54 22.26
N LYS A 22 2.61 2.19 22.32
CA LYS A 22 3.55 2.77 23.27
C LYS A 22 4.50 3.68 22.50
N THR A 23 4.44 4.95 22.86
CA THR A 23 5.34 6.03 22.47
C THR A 23 6.75 5.68 22.89
N GLU A 24 7.65 5.41 21.95
CA GLU A 24 9.08 5.65 22.13
C GLU A 24 9.62 6.35 20.89
N GLN A 25 9.96 7.62 21.10
CA GLN A 25 10.61 8.52 20.17
C GLN A 25 12.08 8.10 20.09
N SER A 26 12.52 7.58 18.95
CA SER A 26 13.93 7.41 18.64
C SER A 26 14.15 7.76 17.17
N CYS A 27 14.66 8.97 16.95
CA CYS A 27 15.19 9.43 15.68
C CYS A 27 16.48 8.67 15.34
N LEU A 28 16.79 8.60 14.03
CA LEU A 28 17.99 8.10 13.30
C LEU A 28 17.55 6.99 12.33
N GLY A 29 17.63 7.06 11.00
CA GLY A 29 18.24 7.99 10.05
C GLY A 29 18.69 7.20 8.80
N SER A 30 18.49 7.81 7.62
CA SER A 30 19.14 7.56 6.31
C SER A 30 18.38 6.76 5.22
N GLY A 31 18.02 7.47 4.13
CA GLY A 31 17.80 6.91 2.80
C GLY A 31 16.67 7.52 1.96
N GLU A 32 16.76 8.82 1.65
CA GLU A 32 16.19 9.58 0.52
C GLU A 32 15.01 9.01 -0.30
N ILE A 33 13.83 9.66 -0.15
CA ILE A 33 13.18 10.39 -1.25
C ILE A 33 12.35 11.52 -0.66
N ASP A 34 12.76 12.74 -1.00
CA ASP A 34 12.10 14.00 -0.74
C ASP A 34 10.72 14.07 -1.41
N GLY A 35 9.80 14.70 -0.69
CA GLY A 35 8.44 14.96 -1.10
C GLY A 35 7.69 15.49 0.11
N GLU A 36 7.95 16.75 0.43
CA GLU A 36 7.39 17.49 1.55
C GLU A 36 5.90 17.20 1.70
N CYS A 37 5.55 16.60 2.84
CA CYS A 37 4.21 16.16 3.18
C CYS A 37 3.30 17.40 3.25
N GLY A 38 2.49 17.61 2.22
CA GLY A 38 1.38 18.56 2.24
C GLY A 38 0.55 18.31 3.50
N THR A 39 0.70 19.21 4.46
CA THR A 39 0.28 19.04 5.85
C THR A 39 -1.23 19.25 5.97
N GLY A 40 -2.00 18.25 5.56
CA GLY A 40 -3.38 18.10 6.00
C GLY A 40 -3.39 17.51 7.40
N SER A 41 -3.85 18.27 8.39
CA SER A 41 -3.91 17.90 9.81
C SER A 41 -4.52 16.50 10.05
N GLU A 42 -5.43 16.07 9.18
CA GLU A 42 -6.12 14.78 9.22
C GLU A 42 -5.23 13.57 8.91
N LEU A 43 -4.17 13.73 8.10
CA LEU A 43 -3.23 12.65 7.79
C LEU A 43 -2.11 12.50 8.84
N GLN A 44 -2.01 13.46 9.75
CA GLN A 44 -1.21 13.29 10.96
C GLN A 44 -1.89 12.38 11.98
N SER A 45 -3.18 12.09 11.79
CA SER A 45 -3.94 11.17 12.64
C SER A 45 -3.30 9.78 12.66
N LEU A 46 -3.42 9.11 13.80
CA LEU A 46 -2.92 7.75 13.97
C LEU A 46 -3.56 6.78 12.95
N ALA A 47 -4.84 6.98 12.63
CA ALA A 47 -5.58 6.16 11.68
C ALA A 47 -5.03 6.31 10.26
N ALA A 48 -4.82 7.54 9.79
CA ALA A 48 -4.23 7.79 8.48
C ALA A 48 -2.81 7.20 8.33
N LYS A 49 -1.97 7.37 9.36
CA LYS A 49 -0.63 6.76 9.39
C LYS A 49 -0.68 5.25 9.33
N ALA A 50 -1.64 4.63 10.03
CA ALA A 50 -1.85 3.19 10.00
C ALA A 50 -2.29 2.71 8.61
N LEU A 51 -3.22 3.42 7.96
CA LEU A 51 -3.66 3.11 6.59
C LEU A 51 -2.52 3.23 5.57
N ILE A 52 -1.69 4.28 5.68
CA ILE A 52 -0.51 4.44 4.80
C ILE A 52 0.49 3.29 5.01
N ALA A 53 0.80 2.95 6.26
CA ALA A 53 1.71 1.85 6.58
C ALA A 53 1.16 0.51 6.07
N SER A 54 -0.11 0.21 6.35
CA SER A 54 -0.81 -0.99 5.90
C SER A 54 -0.85 -1.07 4.37
N SER A 55 -1.15 0.02 3.66
CA SER A 55 -1.13 0.05 2.19
C SER A 55 0.26 -0.28 1.63
N SER A 56 1.32 0.26 2.25
CA SER A 56 2.70 -0.01 1.87
C SER A 56 3.08 -1.47 2.11
N GLU A 57 2.63 -2.05 3.22
CA GLU A 57 2.84 -3.45 3.57
C GLU A 57 2.13 -4.40 2.60
N HIS A 58 0.83 -4.19 2.36
CA HIS A 58 0.05 -5.01 1.43
C HIS A 58 0.67 -5.02 0.03
N ARG A 59 1.10 -3.83 -0.45
CA ARG A 59 1.79 -3.72 -1.74
C ARG A 59 3.15 -4.44 -1.77
N LYS A 60 3.87 -4.52 -0.64
CA LYS A 60 5.12 -5.29 -0.55
C LYS A 60 4.83 -6.79 -0.58
N ASN A 61 3.80 -7.24 0.14
CA ASN A 61 3.38 -8.64 0.17
C ASN A 61 2.96 -9.11 -1.23
N ALA A 62 2.09 -8.36 -1.90
CA ALA A 62 1.67 -8.65 -3.28
C ALA A 62 2.87 -8.79 -4.23
N LYS A 63 3.86 -7.90 -4.14
CA LYS A 63 5.09 -7.98 -4.96
C LYS A 63 5.92 -9.22 -4.65
N GLN A 64 6.01 -9.59 -3.37
CA GLN A 64 6.73 -10.78 -2.96
C GLN A 64 6.03 -12.05 -3.45
N ASP A 65 4.71 -12.13 -3.33
CA ASP A 65 3.92 -13.26 -3.85
C ASP A 65 4.01 -13.34 -5.38
N LEU A 66 4.00 -12.21 -6.08
CA LEU A 66 4.19 -12.16 -7.53
C LEU A 66 5.56 -12.71 -7.93
N LYS A 67 6.62 -12.33 -7.21
CA LYS A 67 7.98 -12.86 -7.42
C LYS A 67 8.00 -14.37 -7.26
N VAL A 68 7.45 -14.88 -6.16
CA VAL A 68 7.43 -16.33 -5.88
C VAL A 68 6.57 -17.09 -6.90
N PHE A 69 5.45 -16.51 -7.32
CA PHE A 69 4.61 -17.06 -8.39
C PHE A 69 5.40 -17.27 -9.69
N PHE A 70 6.13 -16.24 -10.14
CA PHE A 70 6.96 -16.33 -11.34
C PHE A 70 8.15 -17.28 -11.16
N GLU A 71 8.80 -17.30 -10.00
CA GLU A 71 9.85 -18.28 -9.69
C GLU A 71 9.32 -19.71 -9.84
N ASN A 72 8.12 -20.01 -9.32
CA ASN A 72 7.50 -21.32 -9.50
C ASN A 72 7.22 -21.65 -10.98
N MET A 73 6.83 -20.65 -11.79
CA MET A 73 6.63 -20.84 -13.23
C MET A 73 7.91 -21.15 -14.01
N THR A 74 9.08 -20.79 -13.46
CA THR A 74 10.38 -21.12 -14.06
C THR A 74 10.93 -22.48 -13.65
N LEU A 75 10.28 -23.18 -12.70
CA LEU A 75 10.70 -24.51 -12.30
C LEU A 75 10.48 -25.52 -13.43
N HIS A 76 11.38 -26.50 -13.51
CA HIS A 76 11.22 -27.62 -14.44
C HIS A 76 9.96 -28.47 -14.13
N ILE A 77 9.52 -28.46 -12.86
CA ILE A 77 8.27 -29.05 -12.41
C ILE A 77 7.46 -27.95 -11.72
N LEU A 78 6.33 -27.60 -12.32
CA LEU A 78 5.41 -26.58 -11.83
C LEU A 78 4.58 -27.13 -10.66
N ILE A 79 4.46 -26.35 -9.59
CA ILE A 79 3.54 -26.66 -8.48
C ILE A 79 2.28 -25.78 -8.61
N TYR A 80 1.23 -26.32 -9.23
CA TYR A 80 0.00 -25.58 -9.52
C TYR A 80 -0.76 -25.11 -8.27
N SER A 81 -0.78 -25.91 -7.20
CA SER A 81 -1.42 -25.51 -5.94
C SER A 81 -0.76 -24.26 -5.37
N TYR A 82 0.58 -24.21 -5.42
CA TYR A 82 1.35 -23.08 -4.93
C TYR A 82 1.07 -21.81 -5.74
N MET A 83 0.98 -21.93 -7.06
CA MET A 83 0.56 -20.83 -7.94
C MET A 83 -0.83 -20.30 -7.61
N ALA A 84 -1.80 -21.20 -7.40
CA ALA A 84 -3.16 -20.80 -7.08
C ALA A 84 -3.23 -20.04 -5.74
N ASP A 85 -2.44 -20.47 -4.75
CA ASP A 85 -2.38 -19.80 -3.46
C ASP A 85 -1.74 -18.41 -3.54
N HIS A 86 -0.64 -18.27 -4.29
CA HIS A 86 -0.03 -16.95 -4.51
C HIS A 86 -0.92 -16.01 -5.34
N LEU A 87 -1.60 -16.52 -6.37
CA LEU A 87 -2.57 -15.69 -7.11
C LEU A 87 -3.68 -15.17 -6.21
N ARG A 88 -4.19 -16.01 -5.30
CA ARG A 88 -5.20 -15.59 -4.33
C ARG A 88 -4.65 -14.53 -3.37
N ALA A 89 -3.43 -14.72 -2.87
CA ALA A 89 -2.78 -13.75 -1.98
C ALA A 89 -2.60 -12.39 -2.68
N ILE A 90 -2.05 -12.37 -3.91
CA ILE A 90 -1.85 -11.15 -4.69
C ILE A 90 -3.18 -10.37 -4.83
N VAL A 91 -4.25 -11.05 -5.23
CA VAL A 91 -5.58 -10.42 -5.42
C VAL A 91 -6.11 -9.81 -4.13
N GLU A 92 -6.00 -10.51 -2.99
CA GLU A 92 -6.48 -9.97 -1.71
C GLU A 92 -5.61 -8.79 -1.22
N GLU A 93 -4.29 -8.89 -1.33
CA GLU A 93 -3.37 -7.81 -0.93
C GLU A 93 -3.58 -6.54 -1.78
N GLU A 94 -3.81 -6.67 -3.09
CA GLU A 94 -4.11 -5.54 -3.98
C GLU A 94 -5.48 -4.91 -3.69
N LYS A 95 -6.47 -5.72 -3.34
CA LYS A 95 -7.81 -5.25 -2.94
C LYS A 95 -7.74 -4.47 -1.63
N LEU A 96 -7.02 -4.96 -0.63
CA LEU A 96 -6.81 -4.25 0.65
C LEU A 96 -6.07 -2.92 0.42
N THR A 97 -5.03 -2.93 -0.42
CA THR A 97 -4.31 -1.71 -0.80
C THR A 97 -5.24 -0.68 -1.44
N ARG A 98 -6.10 -1.10 -2.39
CA ARG A 98 -7.10 -0.23 -3.04
C ARG A 98 -8.10 0.34 -2.03
N GLN A 99 -8.56 -0.46 -1.08
CA GLN A 99 -9.49 -0.02 -0.04
C GLN A 99 -8.87 1.05 0.86
N ASN A 100 -7.64 0.85 1.33
CA ASN A 100 -6.96 1.82 2.18
C ASN A 100 -6.76 3.17 1.47
N TYR A 101 -6.39 3.18 0.19
CA TYR A 101 -6.27 4.44 -0.56
C TYR A 101 -7.60 5.17 -0.73
N LYS A 102 -8.71 4.44 -0.91
CA LYS A 102 -10.04 5.05 -0.93
C LYS A 102 -10.38 5.69 0.41
N GLU A 103 -10.16 4.98 1.52
CA GLU A 103 -10.40 5.51 2.86
C GLU A 103 -9.52 6.74 3.17
N LEU A 104 -8.26 6.73 2.72
CA LEU A 104 -7.38 7.90 2.84
C LEU A 104 -7.88 9.11 2.04
N LEU A 105 -8.50 8.91 0.87
CA LEU A 105 -9.12 9.99 0.10
C LEU A 105 -10.47 10.45 0.66
N ASP A 106 -11.20 9.56 1.33
CA ASP A 106 -12.40 9.93 2.09
C ASP A 106 -12.03 10.78 3.31
N MET A 107 -10.89 10.49 3.94
CA MET A 107 -10.33 11.31 5.03
C MET A 107 -9.83 12.66 4.54
N ASN A 108 -9.01 12.69 3.50
CA ASN A 108 -8.51 13.93 2.90
C ASN A 108 -8.30 13.74 1.39
N GLY A 109 -9.30 14.17 0.62
CA GLY A 109 -9.31 13.97 -0.82
C GLY A 109 -8.30 14.80 -1.61
N LEU A 110 -7.66 15.81 -1.01
CA LEU A 110 -6.69 16.68 -1.69
C LEU A 110 -5.24 16.29 -1.41
N ASN A 111 -5.00 15.21 -0.67
CA ASN A 111 -3.63 14.82 -0.39
C ASN A 111 -2.92 14.28 -1.64
N VAL A 112 -1.99 15.08 -2.16
CA VAL A 112 -1.19 14.80 -3.36
C VAL A 112 -0.44 13.47 -3.25
N TYR A 113 0.11 13.13 -2.08
CA TYR A 113 0.82 11.86 -1.89
C TYR A 113 -0.12 10.65 -2.08
N VAL A 114 -1.30 10.68 -1.47
CA VAL A 114 -2.33 9.64 -1.59
C VAL A 114 -2.84 9.56 -3.03
N LEU A 115 -3.15 10.71 -3.66
CA LEU A 115 -3.60 10.78 -5.05
C LEU A 115 -2.58 10.14 -6.01
N ARG A 116 -1.30 10.54 -5.94
CA ARG A 116 -0.24 10.01 -6.82
C ARG A 116 -0.02 8.52 -6.63
N ASN A 117 0.03 8.04 -5.38
CA ASN A 117 0.23 6.62 -5.12
C ASN A 117 -0.99 5.78 -5.54
N TYR A 118 -2.20 6.30 -5.36
CA TYR A 118 -3.40 5.61 -5.80
C TYR A 118 -3.50 5.56 -7.32
N SER A 119 -3.26 6.68 -8.03
CA SER A 119 -3.17 6.72 -9.49
C SER A 119 -2.21 5.67 -10.05
N LYS A 120 -1.02 5.54 -9.43
CA LYS A 120 -0.05 4.53 -9.83
C LYS A 120 -0.59 3.11 -9.70
N LEU A 121 -1.26 2.79 -8.59
CA LEU A 121 -1.90 1.48 -8.40
C LEU A 121 -2.98 1.21 -9.47
N LEU A 122 -3.78 2.23 -9.80
CA LEU A 122 -4.86 2.12 -10.79
C LEU A 122 -4.34 1.73 -12.18
N ILE A 123 -3.22 2.32 -12.61
CA ILE A 123 -2.60 1.98 -13.90
C ILE A 123 -1.87 0.65 -13.83
N ASP A 124 -0.99 0.46 -12.84
CA ASP A 124 -0.08 -0.68 -12.80
C ASP A 124 -0.84 -2.02 -12.69
N ILE A 125 -1.99 -2.03 -11.99
CA ILE A 125 -2.73 -3.27 -11.66
C ILE A 125 -4.09 -3.32 -12.34
N TYR A 126 -4.87 -2.24 -12.25
CA TYR A 126 -6.29 -2.27 -12.62
C TYR A 126 -6.55 -1.81 -14.05
N GLN A 127 -5.55 -1.20 -14.71
CA GLN A 127 -5.70 -0.55 -16.02
C GLN A 127 -6.89 0.44 -16.05
N ASP A 128 -7.12 1.12 -14.93
CA ASP A 128 -8.24 2.04 -14.72
C ASP A 128 -7.78 3.47 -15.07
N GLU A 129 -7.63 3.72 -16.37
CA GLU A 129 -7.09 4.97 -16.93
C GLU A 129 -7.99 6.17 -16.60
N ASP A 130 -9.31 6.04 -16.79
CA ASP A 130 -10.27 7.12 -16.54
C ASP A 130 -10.20 7.63 -15.10
N THR A 131 -10.15 6.71 -14.13
CA THR A 131 -10.05 7.09 -12.71
C THR A 131 -8.67 7.66 -12.40
N CYS A 132 -7.60 7.09 -12.98
CA CYS A 132 -6.25 7.60 -12.81
C CYS A 132 -6.14 9.06 -13.27
N ASP A 133 -6.63 9.36 -14.47
CA ASP A 133 -6.60 10.70 -15.06
C ASP A 133 -7.36 11.71 -14.20
N LEU A 134 -8.52 11.32 -13.66
CA LEU A 134 -9.30 12.17 -12.76
C LEU A 134 -8.52 12.53 -11.49
N LEU A 135 -7.80 11.56 -10.89
CA LEU A 135 -6.96 11.79 -9.70
C LEU A 135 -5.71 12.62 -10.03
N LEU A 136 -5.09 12.42 -11.18
CA LEU A 136 -3.92 13.20 -11.62
C LEU A 136 -4.30 14.65 -11.93
N GLN A 137 -5.42 14.88 -12.61
CA GLN A 137 -5.94 16.23 -12.82
C GLN A 137 -6.27 16.94 -11.49
N ARG A 138 -6.82 16.21 -10.51
CA ARG A 138 -7.04 16.76 -9.16
C ARG A 138 -5.73 17.15 -8.50
N THR A 139 -4.68 16.35 -8.67
CA THR A 139 -3.33 16.64 -8.18
C THR A 139 -2.78 17.94 -8.79
N VAL A 140 -2.83 18.07 -10.12
CA VAL A 140 -2.35 19.27 -10.84
C VAL A 140 -3.09 20.52 -10.40
N ARG A 141 -4.44 20.47 -10.34
CA ARG A 141 -5.24 21.63 -9.90
C ARG A 141 -4.85 22.10 -8.50
N PHE A 142 -4.64 21.18 -7.57
CA PHE A 142 -4.25 21.55 -6.21
C PHE A 142 -2.83 22.15 -6.14
N GLU A 143 -1.88 21.60 -6.90
CA GLU A 143 -0.53 22.15 -6.99
C GLU A 143 -0.52 23.55 -7.61
N ASP A 144 -1.32 23.77 -8.65
CA ASP A 144 -1.49 25.07 -9.28
C ASP A 144 -2.08 26.09 -8.28
N ASP A 145 -3.18 25.76 -7.58
CA ASP A 145 -3.82 26.63 -6.59
C ASP A 145 -2.84 27.06 -5.49
N GLN A 146 -1.99 26.14 -5.00
CA GLN A 146 -0.95 26.44 -4.01
C GLN A 146 0.17 27.36 -4.54
N THR A 147 0.49 27.29 -5.83
CA THR A 147 1.48 28.20 -6.45
C THR A 147 0.93 29.59 -6.69
N PHE A 148 -0.38 29.73 -6.96
CA PHE A 148 -1.02 31.05 -7.08
C PHE A 148 -1.13 31.74 -5.73
N GLU A 149 -1.53 31.03 -4.65
CA GLU A 149 -1.62 31.63 -3.31
C GLU A 149 -0.26 32.16 -2.80
N ASN A 150 0.83 31.45 -3.05
CA ASN A 150 2.17 31.89 -2.62
C ASN A 150 2.76 33.05 -3.44
N LYS A 151 2.15 33.42 -4.58
CA LYS A 151 2.63 34.51 -5.44
C LYS A 151 2.05 35.88 -5.05
N TYR A 152 1.02 35.91 -4.22
CA TYR A 152 0.30 37.13 -3.81
C TYR A 152 0.42 37.45 -2.32
N ILE A 153 1.33 36.80 -1.61
CA ILE A 153 1.75 37.10 -0.22
C ILE A 153 3.19 37.61 -0.25
#